data_AF-A0A826HY51-F1
#
_entry.id   AF-A0A826HY51-F1
#
_cell.length_a   1.000
_cell.length_b   1.000
_cell.length_c   1.000
_cell.angle_alpha   90.00
_cell.angle_beta   90.00
_cell.angle_gamma   90.00
#
_symmetry.space_group_name_H-M   'P 1'
#
loop_
_entity.id
_entity.type
_entity.pdbx_description
1 polymer ?
#
loop_
_entity_poly.entity_id
_entity_poly.type
_entity_poly.pdbx_seq_one_letter_code
_entity_poly.pdbx_strand_id
1 'polypeptide(L)'
;MEYQLEMEARKLIMILRHEIHQLHPLNRSPEMAYVVDRVAGDMDNELPHGPEFDRQLFRFAQKIDFILSTQSIQLSQLGRDAIDDIRRLANGEPLGKPEPERRGIQRFFAHLFGCN
;
A
#
# COMPACT_ATOMS: atom_id res chain seq x y z
N MET A 1 -19.36 2.93 3.78
CA MET A 1 -18.69 2.70 2.48
C MET A 1 -17.29 3.31 2.51
N GLU A 2 -17.16 4.60 2.85
CA GLU A 2 -15.89 5.32 3.01
C GLU A 2 -14.92 4.66 3.99
N TYR A 3 -15.35 4.35 5.22
CA TYR A 3 -14.54 3.64 6.22
C TYR A 3 -14.00 2.27 5.75
N GLN A 4 -14.74 1.54 4.91
CA GLN A 4 -14.25 0.27 4.36
C GLN A 4 -13.12 0.49 3.37
N LEU A 5 -13.21 1.51 2.52
CA LEU A 5 -12.16 1.87 1.57
C LEU A 5 -10.88 2.35 2.30
N GLU A 6 -11.04 3.11 3.38
CA GLU A 6 -9.91 3.52 4.23
C GLU A 6 -9.20 2.31 4.84
N MET A 7 -9.94 1.34 5.36
CA MET A 7 -9.39 0.09 5.89
C MET A 7 -8.67 -0.72 4.82
N GLU A 8 -9.20 -0.77 3.59
CA GLU A 8 -8.53 -1.43 2.47
C GLU A 8 -7.24 -0.72 2.07
N ALA A 9 -7.23 0.61 1.97
CA ALA A 9 -6.01 1.37 1.70
C ALA A 9 -4.93 1.14 2.76
N ARG A 10 -5.30 1.10 4.05
CA ARG A 10 -4.38 0.78 5.15
C ARG A 10 -3.75 -0.61 4.99
N LYS A 11 -4.56 -1.61 4.65
CA LYS A 11 -4.07 -2.97 4.36
C LYS A 11 -3.07 -2.99 3.19
N LEU A 12 -3.38 -2.29 2.10
CA LEU A 12 -2.48 -2.21 0.94
C LEU A 12 -1.15 -1.54 1.30
N ILE A 13 -1.18 -0.50 2.14
CA ILE A 13 0.03 0.18 2.64
C ILE A 13 0.85 -0.75 3.53
N MET A 14 0.22 -1.55 4.38
CA MET A 14 0.92 -2.57 5.18
C MET A 14 1.59 -3.64 4.32
N ILE A 15 0.93 -4.08 3.24
CA ILE A 15 1.52 -5.01 2.26
C ILE A 15 2.78 -4.40 1.65
N LEU A 16 2.69 -3.15 1.17
CA LEU A 16 3.84 -2.47 0.58
C LEU A 16 4.98 -2.30 1.58
N ARG A 17 4.65 -1.95 2.82
CA ARG A 17 5.65 -1.84 3.89
C ARG A 17 6.37 -3.16 4.07
N HIS A 18 5.63 -4.25 4.17
CA HIS A 18 6.21 -5.57 4.30
C HIS A 18 7.09 -5.93 3.09
N GLU A 19 6.57 -5.81 1.87
CA GLU A 19 7.32 -6.09 0.63
C GLU A 19 8.66 -5.34 0.60
N ILE A 20 8.63 -4.02 0.83
CA ILE A 20 9.83 -3.18 0.79
C ILE A 20 10.86 -3.61 1.83
N HIS A 21 10.42 -3.97 3.04
CA HIS A 21 11.33 -4.42 4.09
C HIS A 21 11.81 -5.87 3.92
N GLN A 22 11.15 -6.68 3.09
CA GLN A 22 11.65 -8.00 2.68
C GLN A 22 12.65 -7.95 1.53
N LEU A 23 12.78 -6.82 0.82
CA LEU A 23 13.80 -6.67 -0.21
C LEU A 23 15.21 -6.74 0.39
N HIS A 24 16.13 -7.34 -0.36
CA HIS A 24 17.55 -7.32 -0.01
C HIS A 24 18.01 -5.86 0.20
N PRO A 25 18.81 -5.53 1.23
CA PRO A 25 19.18 -4.15 1.54
C PRO A 25 19.76 -3.35 0.37
N LEU A 26 20.49 -4.01 -0.54
CA LEU A 26 21.06 -3.39 -1.75
C LEU A 26 20.01 -3.03 -2.81
N ASN A 27 18.85 -3.70 -2.81
CA ASN A 27 17.75 -3.49 -3.75
C ASN A 27 16.63 -2.65 -3.15
N ARG A 28 16.70 -2.37 -1.84
CA ARG A 28 15.72 -1.58 -1.12
C ARG A 28 16.06 -0.10 -1.27
N SER A 29 15.14 0.65 -1.86
CA SER A 29 15.20 2.11 -1.86
C SER A 29 15.03 2.65 -0.43
N PRO A 30 16.02 3.40 0.11
CA PRO A 30 15.87 4.03 1.42
C PRO A 30 14.73 5.06 1.43
N GLU A 31 14.52 5.74 0.29
CA GLU A 31 13.45 6.72 0.13
C GLU A 31 12.08 6.04 0.13
N MET A 32 11.91 4.94 -0.60
CA MET A 32 10.66 4.17 -0.59
C MET A 32 10.35 3.64 0.81
N ALA A 33 11.35 3.07 1.49
CA ALA A 33 11.19 2.59 2.86
C ALA A 33 10.74 3.70 3.81
N TYR A 34 11.40 4.86 3.76
CA TYR A 34 11.03 6.03 4.57
C TYR A 34 9.59 6.50 4.29
N VAL A 35 9.19 6.62 3.03
CA VAL A 35 7.86 7.09 2.65
C VAL A 35 6.77 6.14 3.11
N VAL A 36 6.97 4.84 2.91
CA VAL A 36 6.00 3.82 3.31
C VAL A 36 5.92 3.70 4.83
N ASP A 37 7.05 3.73 5.55
CA ASP A 37 7.06 3.70 7.01
C ASP A 37 6.39 4.94 7.62
N ARG A 38 6.62 6.12 7.04
CA ARG A 38 5.98 7.35 7.50
C ARG A 38 4.48 7.29 7.34
N VAL A 39 3.98 6.93 6.15
CA VAL A 39 2.53 6.89 5.90
C VAL A 39 1.85 5.80 6.73
N ALA A 40 2.49 4.62 6.89
CA ALA A 40 1.99 3.61 7.80
C ALA A 40 1.92 4.13 9.26
N GLY A 41 2.97 4.82 9.72
CA GLY A 41 3.00 5.40 11.07
C GLY A 41 1.98 6.52 11.27
N ASP A 42 1.81 7.42 10.31
CA ASP A 42 0.80 8.49 10.36
C ASP A 42 -0.63 7.87 10.41
N MET A 43 -0.84 6.80 9.63
CA MET A 43 -2.11 6.06 9.63
C MET A 43 -2.36 5.35 10.96
N ASP A 44 -1.35 4.75 11.58
CA ASP A 44 -1.48 4.04 12.86
C ASP A 44 -1.71 5.01 14.04
N ASN A 45 -1.10 6.19 14.03
CA ASN A 45 -1.11 7.12 15.16
C ASN A 45 -2.23 8.16 15.12
N GLU A 46 -2.53 8.71 13.94
CA GLU A 46 -3.46 9.85 13.83
C GLU A 46 -4.81 9.47 13.22
N LEU A 47 -4.96 8.23 12.72
CA LEU A 47 -6.16 7.69 12.07
C LEU A 47 -6.90 8.77 11.26
N PRO A 48 -6.28 9.35 10.21
CA PRO A 48 -6.99 10.29 9.36
C PRO A 48 -8.18 9.60 8.71
N HIS A 49 -9.29 10.33 8.58
CA HIS A 49 -10.55 9.87 8.03
C HIS A 49 -11.15 10.91 7.08
N GLY A 50 -11.99 10.45 6.14
CA GLY A 50 -12.68 11.27 5.17
C GLY A 50 -11.72 12.07 4.28
N PRO A 51 -12.00 13.36 3.99
CA PRO A 51 -11.23 14.12 3.00
C PRO A 51 -9.73 14.27 3.28
N GLU A 52 -9.31 14.22 4.55
CA GLU A 52 -7.88 14.31 4.88
C GLU A 52 -7.16 12.98 4.61
N PHE A 53 -7.85 11.86 4.81
CA PHE A 53 -7.35 10.55 4.40
C PHE A 53 -7.14 10.49 2.89
N ASP A 54 -8.13 10.93 2.11
CA ASP A 54 -8.05 10.94 0.65
C ASP A 54 -6.87 11.77 0.14
N ARG A 55 -6.64 12.95 0.74
CA ARG A 55 -5.49 13.80 0.40
C ARG A 55 -4.16 13.14 0.72
N GLN A 56 -4.06 12.48 1.87
CA GLN A 56 -2.84 11.79 2.26
C GLN A 56 -2.57 10.60 1.33
N LEU A 57 -3.60 9.80 1.02
CA LEU A 57 -3.51 8.67 0.10
C LEU A 57 -3.10 9.13 -1.31
N PHE A 58 -3.67 10.23 -1.79
CA PHE A 58 -3.30 10.83 -3.08
C PHE A 58 -1.84 11.28 -3.12
N ARG A 59 -1.38 12.03 -2.11
CA ARG A 59 0.03 12.45 -2.00
C ARG A 59 0.98 11.27 -1.91
N PHE A 60 0.57 10.22 -1.20
CA PHE A 60 1.34 9.00 -1.06
C PHE A 60 1.49 8.27 -2.40
N ALA A 61 0.40 8.09 -3.15
CA ALA A 61 0.42 7.48 -4.47
C ALA A 61 1.36 8.24 -5.43
N GLN A 62 1.26 9.58 -5.47
CA GLN A 62 2.16 10.41 -6.29
C GLN A 62 3.63 10.24 -5.92
N LYS A 63 3.94 10.13 -4.62
CA LYS A 63 5.32 9.98 -4.16
C LYS A 63 5.89 8.61 -4.50
N ILE A 64 5.09 7.54 -4.38
CA ILE A 64 5.46 6.20 -4.85
C ILE A 64 5.79 6.24 -6.35
N ASP A 65 4.92 6.85 -7.15
CA ASP A 65 5.09 6.92 -8.61
C ASP A 65 6.38 7.64 -9.01
N PHE A 66 6.67 8.75 -8.34
CA PHE A 66 7.92 9.47 -8.53
C PHE A 66 9.15 8.58 -8.23
N ILE A 67 9.14 7.87 -7.11
CA ILE A 67 10.25 6.97 -6.73
C ILE A 67 10.40 5.84 -7.75
N LEU A 68 9.30 5.20 -8.16
CA LEU A 68 9.34 4.11 -9.15
C LEU A 68 9.77 4.59 -10.55
N SER A 69 9.51 5.86 -10.89
CA SER A 69 9.98 6.45 -12.15
C SER A 69 11.48 6.76 -12.16
N THR A 70 12.09 6.93 -10.99
CA THR A 70 13.50 7.32 -10.84
C THR A 70 14.39 6.17 -10.36
N GLN A 71 13.81 5.14 -9.76
CA GLN A 71 14.52 4.02 -9.13
C GLN A 71 13.94 2.69 -9.59
N SER A 72 14.81 1.77 -10.03
CA SER A 72 14.40 0.42 -10.44
C SER A 72 14.22 -0.49 -9.22
N ILE A 73 13.05 -0.42 -8.58
CA ILE A 73 12.68 -1.28 -7.45
C ILE A 73 11.94 -2.52 -7.98
N GLN A 74 12.47 -3.72 -7.71
CA GLN A 74 11.81 -4.96 -8.08
C GLN A 74 10.85 -5.41 -6.97
N LEU A 75 9.55 -5.20 -7.21
CA LEU A 75 8.47 -5.68 -6.34
C LEU A 75 7.90 -7.00 -6.83
N SER A 76 7.31 -7.77 -5.92
CA SER A 76 6.59 -8.97 -6.32
C SER A 76 5.28 -8.59 -7.04
N GLN A 77 4.56 -9.59 -7.58
CA GLN A 77 3.23 -9.33 -8.13
C GLN A 77 2.27 -8.77 -7.08
N LEU A 78 2.39 -9.18 -5.81
CA LEU A 78 1.57 -8.68 -4.71
C LEU A 78 1.84 -7.19 -4.45
N GLY A 79 3.11 -6.78 -4.41
CA GLY A 79 3.47 -5.37 -4.24
C GLY A 79 3.04 -4.50 -5.43
N ARG A 80 3.17 -5.01 -6.66
CA ARG A 80 2.67 -4.29 -7.85
C ARG A 80 1.15 -4.12 -7.82
N ASP A 81 0.41 -5.19 -7.54
CA ASP A 81 -1.05 -5.14 -7.41
C ASP A 81 -1.47 -4.16 -6.29
N ALA A 82 -0.73 -4.13 -5.17
CA ALA A 82 -1.01 -3.20 -4.08
C ALA A 82 -0.80 -1.73 -4.46
N ILE A 83 0.25 -1.40 -5.22
CA ILE A 83 0.47 -0.04 -5.75
C ILE A 83 -0.67 0.35 -6.71
N ASP A 84 -1.02 -0.53 -7.63
CA ASP A 84 -2.09 -0.24 -8.60
C ASP A 84 -3.44 -0.01 -7.92
N ASP A 85 -3.74 -0.79 -6.88
CA ASP A 85 -4.95 -0.60 -6.08
C ASP A 85 -4.92 0.69 -5.25
N ILE A 86 -3.76 1.09 -4.71
CA ILE A 86 -3.60 2.38 -4.02
C ILE A 86 -3.80 3.55 -4.98
N ARG A 87 -3.26 3.46 -6.21
CA ARG A 87 -3.48 4.46 -7.25
C ARG A 87 -4.96 4.59 -7.59
N ARG A 88 -5.68 3.46 -7.72
CA ARG A 88 -7.12 3.47 -7.98
C ARG A 88 -7.88 4.17 -6.85
N LEU A 89 -7.64 3.77 -5.60
CA LEU A 89 -8.28 4.38 -4.44
C LEU A 89 -7.99 5.89 -4.34
N ALA A 90 -6.74 6.30 -4.55
CA ALA A 90 -6.33 7.69 -4.56
C ALA A 90 -7.06 8.55 -5.61
N ASN A 91 -7.51 7.95 -6.72
CA ASN A 91 -8.24 8.62 -7.78
C ASN A 91 -9.77 8.41 -7.71
N GLY A 92 -10.27 7.80 -6.63
CA GLY A 92 -11.69 7.48 -6.48
C GLY A 92 -12.20 6.39 -7.44
N GLU A 93 -11.29 5.60 -8.01
CA GLU A 93 -11.60 4.51 -8.92
C GLU A 93 -11.93 3.21 -8.16
N PRO A 94 -12.78 2.34 -8.75
CA PRO A 94 -12.98 1.02 -8.19
C PRO A 94 -11.67 0.22 -8.22
N LEU A 95 -11.53 -0.58 -7.18
CA LEU A 95 -10.48 -1.57 -7.02
C LEU A 95 -10.39 -2.51 -8.23
N GLY A 96 -9.17 -2.86 -8.64
CA GLY A 96 -8.95 -3.46 -9.97
C GLY A 96 -9.51 -4.87 -10.11
N LYS A 97 -9.30 -5.73 -9.11
CA LYS A 97 -9.80 -7.10 -9.08
C LYS A 97 -10.89 -7.26 -8.01
N PRO A 98 -11.98 -7.98 -8.29
CA PRO A 98 -13.01 -8.28 -7.27
C PRO A 98 -12.43 -9.16 -6.15
N GLU A 99 -13.01 -9.11 -4.95
CA GLU A 99 -12.54 -9.82 -3.75
C GLU A 99 -12.13 -11.31 -3.94
N PRO A 100 -12.75 -12.16 -4.79
CA PRO A 100 -12.30 -13.54 -4.97
C PRO A 100 -10.97 -13.68 -5.74
N GLU A 101 -10.48 -12.64 -6.41
CA GLU A 101 -9.23 -12.62 -7.17
C GLU A 101 -8.08 -11.93 -6.43
N ARG A 102 -8.38 -11.23 -5.33
CA ARG A 102 -7.41 -10.68 -4.36
C ARG A 102 -6.91 -11.71 -3.34
N ARG A 103 -7.00 -13.00 -3.67
CA ARG A 103 -6.54 -14.09 -2.79
C ARG A 103 -5.10 -13.91 -2.35
N GLY A 104 -4.24 -13.26 -3.13
CA GLY A 104 -2.86 -12.94 -2.71
C GLY A 104 -2.82 -12.06 -1.46
N ILE A 105 -3.63 -11.00 -1.42
CA ILE A 105 -3.77 -10.07 -0.29
C ILE A 105 -4.41 -10.77 0.90
N GLN A 106 -5.51 -11.51 0.67
CA GLN A 106 -6.19 -12.25 1.74
C GLN A 106 -5.28 -13.33 2.34
N ARG A 107 -4.56 -14.10 1.51
CA ARG A 107 -3.58 -15.10 1.96
C ARG A 107 -2.42 -14.46 2.69
N PHE A 108 -1.95 -13.29 2.25
CA PHE A 108 -0.91 -12.54 2.94
C PHE A 108 -1.31 -12.20 4.37
N PHE A 109 -2.52 -11.66 4.56
CA PHE A 109 -3.01 -11.35 5.91
C PHE A 109 -3.33 -12.61 6.74
N ALA A 110 -3.90 -13.65 6.14
CA ALA A 110 -4.07 -14.94 6.81
C ALA A 110 -2.73 -15.53 7.30
N HIS A 111 -1.68 -15.43 6.48
CA HIS A 111 -0.33 -15.84 6.85
C HIS A 111 0.26 -15.00 7.98
N LEU A 112 0.12 -13.67 7.92
CA LEU A 112 0.65 -12.75 8.95
C LEU A 112 -0.06 -12.91 10.31
N PHE A 113 -1.37 -13.17 10.32
CA PHE A 113 -2.17 -13.24 11.55
C PHE A 113 -2.48 -14.67 12.01
N GLY A 114 -1.94 -15.70 11.32
CA GLY A 114 -2.07 -17.09 11.74
C GLY A 114 -3.47 -17.69 11.60
N CYS A 115 -4.32 -17.12 10.74
CA CYS A 115 -5.65 -17.67 10.45
C CYS A 115 -5.54 -18.67 9.29
N ASN A 116 -5.43 -19.96 9.59
CA ASN A 116 -5.57 -21.05 8.60
C ASN A 116 -7.01 -21.54 8.55
#